data_AF-A0A970DJK3-F1
#
_entry.id   AF-A0A970DJK3-F1
#
_cell.length_a   1.000
_cell.length_b   1.000
_cell.length_c   1.000
_cell.angle_alpha   90.00
_cell.angle_beta   90.00
_cell.angle_gamma   90.00
#
_symmetry.space_group_name_H-M   'P 1'
#
loop_
_entity.id
_entity.type
_entity.pdbx_description
1 polymer ?
#
loop_
_entity_poly.entity_id
_entity_poly.type
_entity_poly.pdbx_seq_one_letter_code
_entity_poly.pdbx_strand_id
1 'polypeptide(L)'
;MSLTVRVVPVLDSRAVDVRKFSDVKVYRGEIENEIFPPSPPPCFPGAWYRKAFSSRDYWLGIEGLIELGEFFPDESRFNLDGKGRYMDNPSVYMGGNSSRESDAGLSLNIMYPTADTSYDLTPASPKLGYRPFWRYIYYEAEDIEGNVTRREVNSWNVTHPKNLSYYYFPGDVLRMSVYSPLPDYLQLRIEVVKPTEIPKYAKLRRGYGLPGNRPADFFSPCFYSKGHGYDKAEFKRVNAIDQYGNEGYKAQETKARVTPAVWREVYLYREIGGEVMKVPFHARRYGSMVCPDDRAITVSPCNPDLGGEIIEIHPEKARKE
;
A
#
# COMPACT_ATOMS: atom_id res chain seq x y z
N MET A 1 -8.56 38.55 -5.05
CA MET A 1 -7.84 37.27 -5.15
C MET A 1 -8.88 36.18 -5.29
N SER A 2 -8.85 35.39 -6.36
CA SER A 2 -9.77 34.25 -6.48
C SER A 2 -9.38 33.19 -5.45
N LEU A 3 -10.35 32.66 -4.72
CA LEU A 3 -10.15 31.56 -3.77
C LEU A 3 -10.27 30.18 -4.44
N THR A 4 -10.33 30.15 -5.78
CA THR A 4 -10.48 28.93 -6.57
C THR A 4 -9.21 28.08 -6.54
N VAL A 5 -9.35 26.80 -6.18
CA VAL A 5 -8.32 25.77 -6.26
C VAL A 5 -8.89 24.61 -7.07
N ARG A 6 -8.44 24.49 -8.32
CA ARG A 6 -8.77 23.37 -9.19
C ARG A 6 -7.62 22.37 -9.19
N VAL A 7 -7.95 21.13 -8.81
CA VAL A 7 -6.99 20.02 -8.75
C VAL A 7 -7.09 19.22 -10.04
N VAL A 8 -5.95 18.84 -10.60
CA VAL A 8 -5.88 17.79 -11.63
C VAL A 8 -5.65 16.48 -10.87
N PRO A 9 -6.66 15.60 -10.72
CA PRO A 9 -6.56 14.50 -9.75
C PRO A 9 -5.51 13.46 -10.14
N VAL A 10 -5.32 13.26 -11.44
CA VAL A 10 -4.33 12.34 -11.98
C VAL A 10 -3.66 12.90 -13.23
N LEU A 11 -2.38 12.55 -13.42
CA LEU A 11 -1.65 12.68 -14.67
C LEU A 11 -1.34 11.29 -15.22
N ASP A 12 -1.09 11.19 -16.53
CA ASP A 12 -0.66 9.92 -17.13
C ASP A 12 0.54 9.32 -16.39
N SER A 13 0.60 8.00 -16.30
CA SER A 13 1.69 7.26 -15.64
C SER A 13 3.09 7.59 -16.18
N ARG A 14 3.18 8.14 -17.40
CA ARG A 14 4.42 8.54 -18.09
C ARG A 14 4.53 10.06 -18.26
N ALA A 15 3.71 10.83 -17.56
CA ALA A 15 3.70 12.30 -17.68
C ALA A 15 5.02 12.95 -17.23
N VAL A 16 5.83 12.25 -16.42
CA VAL A 16 7.08 12.77 -15.86
C VAL A 16 8.20 11.74 -15.97
N ASP A 17 9.41 12.22 -16.20
CA ASP A 17 10.63 11.41 -16.14
C ASP A 17 10.95 11.01 -14.69
N VAL A 18 10.88 9.71 -14.43
CA VAL A 18 11.11 9.12 -13.11
C VAL A 18 12.45 8.39 -13.01
N ARG A 19 13.37 8.60 -13.96
CA ARG A 19 14.70 7.96 -13.95
C ARG A 19 15.50 8.27 -12.69
N LYS A 20 15.29 9.42 -12.05
CA LYS A 20 15.93 9.76 -10.75
C LYS A 20 15.57 8.81 -9.60
N PHE A 21 14.48 8.05 -9.73
CA PHE A 21 14.08 7.00 -8.78
C PHE A 21 14.44 5.58 -9.27
N SER A 22 15.22 5.47 -10.34
CA SER A 22 15.71 4.19 -10.87
C SER A 22 17.18 4.01 -10.48
N ASP A 23 17.56 2.80 -10.08
CA ASP A 23 18.95 2.44 -9.71
C ASP A 23 19.58 3.36 -8.65
N VAL A 24 18.75 3.84 -7.72
CA VAL A 24 19.13 4.77 -6.67
C VAL A 24 20.13 4.12 -5.69
N LYS A 25 21.23 4.81 -5.41
CA LYS A 25 22.26 4.37 -4.47
C LYS A 25 21.76 4.40 -3.03
N VAL A 26 22.25 3.48 -2.21
CA VAL A 26 21.96 3.44 -0.77
C VAL A 26 22.91 4.38 -0.03
N TYR A 27 22.36 5.32 0.74
CA TYR A 27 23.09 6.17 1.66
C TYR A 27 22.93 5.66 3.10
N ARG A 28 24.05 5.33 3.75
CA ARG A 28 24.11 4.83 5.13
C ARG A 28 24.70 5.81 6.14
N GLY A 29 25.10 7.00 5.67
CA GLY A 29 25.69 8.03 6.51
C GLY A 29 24.67 8.76 7.38
N GLU A 30 25.15 9.73 8.15
CA GLU A 30 24.30 10.67 8.87
C GLU A 30 23.64 11.64 7.88
N ILE A 31 22.39 11.99 8.17
CA ILE A 31 21.62 12.91 7.34
C ILE A 31 21.50 14.21 8.13
N GLU A 32 22.02 15.29 7.54
CA GLU A 32 21.97 16.60 8.15
C GLU A 32 20.50 17.02 8.39
N ASN A 33 20.21 17.48 9.60
CA ASN A 33 18.87 17.91 10.01
C ASN A 33 17.78 16.82 9.87
N GLU A 34 18.15 15.54 9.96
CA GLU A 34 17.18 14.45 9.99
C GLU A 34 16.29 14.54 11.24
N ILE A 35 14.99 14.48 10.99
CA ILE A 35 13.96 14.41 12.03
C ILE A 35 13.72 12.94 12.35
N PHE A 36 13.94 12.54 13.60
CA PHE A 36 13.66 11.17 14.03
C PHE A 36 12.14 10.93 14.22
N PRO A 37 11.66 9.69 14.04
CA PRO A 37 10.24 9.36 14.15
C PRO A 37 9.69 9.71 15.54
N PRO A 38 8.48 10.28 15.63
CA PRO A 38 7.84 10.54 16.91
C PRO A 38 7.36 9.23 17.56
N SER A 39 6.93 9.32 18.82
CA SER A 39 6.22 8.22 19.48
C SER A 39 4.98 7.80 18.66
N PRO A 40 4.69 6.50 18.54
CA PRO A 40 3.50 6.03 17.85
C PRO A 40 2.21 6.63 18.42
N PRO A 41 1.28 7.10 17.56
CA PRO A 41 -0.04 7.50 18.02
C PRO A 41 -0.86 6.27 18.49
N PRO A 42 -2.02 6.46 19.12
CA PRO A 42 -2.95 5.38 19.41
C PRO A 42 -3.35 4.59 18.15
N CYS A 43 -3.68 3.32 18.32
CA CYS A 43 -4.19 2.48 17.23
C CYS A 43 -5.49 3.04 16.65
N PHE A 44 -5.58 3.07 15.32
CA PHE A 44 -6.82 3.36 14.62
C PHE A 44 -7.76 2.16 14.73
N PRO A 45 -9.04 2.35 15.06
CA PRO A 45 -10.01 1.27 15.17
C PRO A 45 -10.39 0.72 13.77
N GLY A 46 -10.75 -0.57 13.70
CA GLY A 46 -11.46 -1.13 12.53
C GLY A 46 -10.68 -2.14 11.70
N ALA A 47 -9.39 -2.36 11.99
CA ALA A 47 -8.54 -3.30 11.28
C ALA A 47 -7.48 -3.94 12.19
N TRP A 48 -6.94 -5.08 11.77
CA TRP A 48 -5.76 -5.71 12.37
C TRP A 48 -4.54 -5.38 11.51
N TYR A 49 -3.54 -4.67 12.03
CA TYR A 49 -2.46 -4.17 11.17
C TYR A 49 -1.10 -3.96 11.86
N ARG A 50 -0.06 -4.16 11.05
CA ARG A 50 1.33 -3.75 11.32
C ARG A 50 1.63 -2.52 10.47
N LYS A 51 1.87 -1.36 11.10
CA LYS A 51 2.25 -0.10 10.43
C LYS A 51 3.63 0.38 10.91
N ALA A 52 4.54 0.58 9.97
CA ALA A 52 5.79 1.31 10.19
C ALA A 52 5.73 2.64 9.44
N PHE A 53 6.00 3.76 10.13
CA PHE A 53 5.89 5.10 9.53
C PHE A 53 7.06 6.00 9.93
N SER A 54 7.53 6.84 9.02
CA SER A 54 8.65 7.76 9.25
C SER A 54 8.23 8.97 10.08
N SER A 55 9.20 9.79 10.48
CA SER A 55 8.93 11.19 10.80
C SER A 55 8.36 11.94 9.59
N ARG A 56 7.75 13.10 9.85
CA ARG A 56 7.57 14.12 8.82
C ARG A 56 8.89 14.84 8.57
N ASP A 57 9.53 14.53 7.46
CA ASP A 57 10.81 15.11 7.04
C ASP A 57 10.80 15.32 5.51
N TYR A 58 11.91 15.77 4.91
CA TYR A 58 12.08 15.96 3.46
C TYR A 58 12.20 14.64 2.68
N TRP A 59 11.38 13.65 3.04
CA TRP A 59 11.26 12.40 2.33
C TRP A 59 10.55 12.62 0.98
N LEU A 60 11.03 11.95 -0.05
CA LEU A 60 10.51 11.96 -1.41
C LEU A 60 9.77 10.67 -1.78
N GLY A 61 9.73 9.70 -0.87
CA GLY A 61 9.08 8.41 -1.11
C GLY A 61 9.56 7.29 -0.21
N ILE A 62 9.04 6.11 -0.48
CA ILE A 62 9.37 4.84 0.15
C ILE A 62 9.45 3.74 -0.91
N GLU A 63 10.36 2.80 -0.71
CA GLU A 63 10.51 1.58 -1.51
C GLU A 63 10.72 0.38 -0.58
N GLY A 64 10.23 -0.79 -0.96
CA GLY A 64 10.57 -2.03 -0.29
C GLY A 64 10.43 -3.25 -1.19
N LEU A 65 11.23 -4.27 -0.88
CA LEU A 65 11.19 -5.57 -1.52
C LEU A 65 10.36 -6.52 -0.65
N ILE A 66 9.17 -6.89 -1.11
CA ILE A 66 8.23 -7.74 -0.36
C ILE A 66 7.94 -9.05 -1.07
N GLU A 67 7.96 -10.14 -0.31
CA GLU A 67 7.32 -11.41 -0.67
C GLU A 67 5.92 -11.48 -0.04
N LEU A 68 4.90 -11.70 -0.87
CA LEU A 68 3.50 -11.62 -0.43
C LEU A 68 3.08 -12.87 0.37
N GLY A 69 2.43 -12.65 1.53
CA GLY A 69 1.80 -13.70 2.31
C GLY A 69 0.48 -14.20 1.71
N GLU A 70 0.13 -15.44 2.01
CA GLU A 70 -1.16 -16.05 1.70
C GLU A 70 -2.22 -15.75 2.78
N PHE A 71 -3.42 -15.38 2.34
CA PHE A 71 -4.58 -15.14 3.18
C PHE A 71 -5.49 -16.36 3.29
N PHE A 72 -5.92 -16.62 4.52
CA PHE A 72 -6.90 -17.64 4.87
C PHE A 72 -8.08 -16.93 5.52
N PRO A 73 -9.26 -16.91 4.88
CA PRO A 73 -10.43 -16.22 5.43
C PRO A 73 -11.03 -16.96 6.64
N ASP A 74 -11.85 -16.26 7.42
CA ASP A 74 -12.72 -16.86 8.42
C ASP A 74 -14.08 -17.21 7.78
N GLU A 75 -14.37 -18.50 7.67
CA GLU A 75 -15.63 -18.99 7.11
C GLU A 75 -16.86 -18.53 7.91
N SER A 76 -16.72 -18.29 9.23
CA SER A 76 -17.81 -17.77 10.04
C SER A 76 -18.15 -16.30 9.75
N ARG A 77 -17.26 -15.61 9.01
CA ARG A 77 -17.40 -14.21 8.59
C ARG A 77 -17.66 -14.06 7.09
N PHE A 78 -18.17 -15.11 6.46
CA PHE A 78 -18.66 -15.07 5.07
C PHE A 78 -20.09 -14.55 5.00
N ASN A 79 -20.36 -13.66 4.03
CA ASN A 79 -21.69 -13.17 3.66
C ASN A 79 -22.49 -12.49 4.79
N LEU A 80 -21.83 -11.96 5.82
CA LEU A 80 -22.51 -11.27 6.92
C LEU A 80 -23.24 -9.98 6.49
N ASP A 81 -22.84 -9.41 5.34
CA ASP A 81 -23.47 -8.23 4.75
C ASP A 81 -24.44 -8.54 3.59
N GLY A 82 -24.71 -9.82 3.32
CA GLY A 82 -25.58 -10.27 2.24
C GLY A 82 -25.01 -10.10 0.83
N LYS A 83 -23.71 -9.78 0.67
CA LYS A 83 -23.07 -9.52 -0.64
C LYS A 83 -22.20 -10.67 -1.16
N GLY A 84 -22.24 -11.83 -0.52
CA GLY A 84 -21.52 -13.05 -0.93
C GLY A 84 -20.00 -12.96 -0.77
N ARG A 85 -19.51 -12.22 0.24
CA ARG A 85 -18.07 -11.98 0.45
C ARG A 85 -17.65 -12.17 1.89
N TYR A 86 -16.37 -12.44 2.11
CA TYR A 86 -15.76 -12.38 3.44
C TYR A 86 -15.67 -10.94 3.93
N MET A 87 -15.94 -10.74 5.23
CA MET A 87 -15.85 -9.43 5.87
C MET A 87 -14.41 -8.98 6.10
N ASP A 88 -13.47 -9.91 6.18
CA ASP A 88 -12.04 -9.65 6.35
C ASP A 88 -11.34 -9.59 4.98
N ASN A 89 -10.52 -8.57 4.77
CA ASN A 89 -9.85 -8.32 3.50
C ASN A 89 -8.40 -7.88 3.71
N PRO A 90 -7.40 -8.69 3.33
CA PRO A 90 -6.01 -8.34 3.55
C PRO A 90 -5.51 -7.30 2.55
N SER A 91 -4.60 -6.45 3.00
CA SER A 91 -3.92 -5.45 2.19
C SER A 91 -2.46 -5.31 2.61
N VAL A 92 -1.62 -4.96 1.64
CA VAL A 92 -0.21 -4.62 1.82
C VAL A 92 0.03 -3.35 1.03
N TYR A 93 0.29 -2.24 1.71
CA TYR A 93 0.37 -0.96 1.04
C TYR A 93 1.41 -0.04 1.66
N MET A 94 1.81 0.95 0.88
CA MET A 94 2.61 2.08 1.31
C MET A 94 1.75 3.33 1.26
N GLY A 95 2.28 4.44 1.75
CA GLY A 95 1.54 5.69 1.71
C GLY A 95 2.37 6.86 2.14
N GLY A 96 1.81 8.04 1.94
CA GLY A 96 2.39 9.31 2.32
C GLY A 96 1.39 10.14 3.12
N ASN A 97 1.89 10.99 4.00
CA ASN A 97 1.10 12.01 4.68
C ASN A 97 1.91 13.30 4.76
N SER A 98 1.56 14.26 3.89
CA SER A 98 2.04 15.64 3.96
C SER A 98 0.89 16.53 4.42
N SER A 99 0.18 17.17 3.49
CA SER A 99 -1.07 17.88 3.80
C SER A 99 -2.21 16.91 4.14
N ARG A 100 -2.29 15.80 3.40
CA ARG A 100 -3.29 14.74 3.57
C ARG A 100 -2.71 13.37 3.33
N GLU A 101 -3.47 12.37 3.77
CA GLU A 101 -3.11 10.96 3.62
C GLU A 101 -3.27 10.48 2.17
N SER A 102 -2.38 9.59 1.78
CA SER A 102 -2.47 8.79 0.57
C SER A 102 -2.01 7.36 0.89
N ASP A 103 -2.71 6.38 0.33
CA ASP A 103 -2.44 4.95 0.50
C ASP A 103 -2.37 4.29 -0.88
N ALA A 104 -1.27 3.61 -1.19
CA ALA A 104 -1.12 2.95 -2.48
C ALA A 104 -0.31 1.66 -2.34
N GLY A 105 -0.79 0.61 -2.99
CA GLY A 105 -0.17 -0.70 -2.94
C GLY A 105 -1.11 -1.78 -3.44
N LEU A 106 -1.25 -2.85 -2.65
CA LEU A 106 -1.93 -4.08 -3.04
C LEU A 106 -3.04 -4.43 -2.06
N SER A 107 -4.19 -4.82 -2.58
CA SER A 107 -5.30 -5.36 -1.78
C SER A 107 -5.81 -6.63 -2.44
N LEU A 108 -6.17 -7.62 -1.63
CA LEU A 108 -6.84 -8.82 -2.15
C LEU A 108 -8.19 -8.42 -2.72
N ASN A 109 -8.43 -8.75 -3.99
CA ASN A 109 -9.54 -8.16 -4.72
C ASN A 109 -10.18 -9.17 -5.67
N ILE A 110 -11.38 -8.86 -6.16
CA ILE A 110 -12.12 -9.74 -7.08
C ILE A 110 -11.35 -9.92 -8.39
N MET A 111 -11.36 -11.14 -8.91
CA MET A 111 -10.59 -11.56 -10.07
C MET A 111 -11.37 -12.56 -10.93
N TYR A 112 -11.00 -12.64 -12.20
CA TYR A 112 -11.41 -13.76 -13.04
C TYR A 112 -10.61 -15.01 -12.64
N PRO A 113 -11.27 -16.17 -12.47
CA PRO A 113 -10.61 -17.44 -12.17
C PRO A 113 -9.90 -18.04 -13.40
N THR A 114 -10.21 -17.55 -14.60
CA THR A 114 -9.64 -18.00 -15.88
C THR A 114 -9.33 -16.79 -16.78
N ALA A 115 -8.81 -17.03 -17.98
CA ALA A 115 -8.62 -16.00 -19.00
C ALA A 115 -9.95 -15.46 -19.60
N ASP A 116 -11.09 -16.09 -19.31
CA ASP A 116 -12.38 -15.65 -19.83
C ASP A 116 -12.89 -14.43 -19.04
N THR A 117 -12.93 -13.28 -19.71
CA THR A 117 -13.43 -12.01 -19.17
C THR A 117 -14.73 -11.54 -19.84
N SER A 118 -15.50 -12.47 -20.42
CA SER A 118 -16.74 -12.18 -21.15
C SER A 118 -17.92 -11.79 -20.25
N TYR A 119 -17.85 -12.12 -18.97
CA TYR A 119 -18.89 -11.84 -17.98
C TYR A 119 -18.44 -10.79 -16.96
N ASP A 120 -19.39 -10.15 -16.28
CA ASP A 120 -19.06 -9.17 -15.24
C ASP A 120 -18.83 -9.83 -13.87
N LEU A 121 -17.87 -9.30 -13.12
CA LEU A 121 -17.63 -9.72 -11.73
C LEU A 121 -18.62 -9.01 -10.79
N THR A 122 -19.02 -9.70 -9.73
CA THR A 122 -19.88 -9.17 -8.68
C THR A 122 -19.11 -9.10 -7.36
N PRO A 123 -19.67 -8.48 -6.29
CA PRO A 123 -19.05 -8.54 -4.96
C PRO A 123 -18.83 -9.96 -4.44
N ALA A 124 -19.58 -10.95 -4.96
CA ALA A 124 -19.46 -12.36 -4.61
C ALA A 124 -18.40 -13.11 -5.44
N SER A 125 -17.80 -12.45 -6.44
CA SER A 125 -16.72 -13.04 -7.23
C SER A 125 -15.51 -13.37 -6.35
N PRO A 126 -14.74 -14.42 -6.69
CA PRO A 126 -13.64 -14.88 -5.87
C PRO A 126 -12.51 -13.84 -5.82
N LYS A 127 -11.86 -13.76 -4.65
CA LYS A 127 -10.65 -12.97 -4.45
C LYS A 127 -9.44 -13.90 -4.36
N LEU A 128 -8.74 -14.07 -5.48
CA LEU A 128 -7.73 -15.12 -5.63
C LEU A 128 -6.29 -14.60 -5.45
N GLY A 129 -6.12 -13.29 -5.38
CA GLY A 129 -4.84 -12.61 -5.44
C GLY A 129 -5.00 -11.10 -5.23
N TYR A 130 -3.86 -10.43 -5.24
CA TYR A 130 -3.72 -9.01 -4.97
C TYR A 130 -3.74 -8.20 -6.25
N ARG A 131 -4.40 -7.04 -6.19
CA ARG A 131 -4.50 -6.09 -7.30
C ARG A 131 -4.08 -4.69 -6.83
N PRO A 132 -3.41 -3.89 -7.69
CA PRO A 132 -2.99 -2.55 -7.30
C PRO A 132 -4.17 -1.63 -7.01
N PHE A 133 -4.03 -0.83 -5.95
CA PHE A 133 -4.94 0.24 -5.58
C PHE A 133 -4.15 1.50 -5.19
N TRP A 134 -4.79 2.65 -5.32
CA TRP A 134 -4.30 3.92 -4.81
C TRP A 134 -5.48 4.80 -4.37
N ARG A 135 -5.32 5.36 -3.19
CA ARG A 135 -6.26 6.26 -2.53
C ARG A 135 -5.55 7.53 -2.15
N TYR A 136 -6.19 8.66 -2.37
CA TYR A 136 -5.65 9.97 -2.02
C TYR A 136 -6.77 10.95 -1.72
N ILE A 137 -6.52 11.83 -0.75
CA ILE A 137 -7.48 12.84 -0.31
C ILE A 137 -7.02 14.23 -0.78
N TYR A 138 -7.94 15.01 -1.34
CA TYR A 138 -7.66 16.39 -1.74
C TYR A 138 -8.88 17.29 -1.58
N TYR A 139 -8.66 18.60 -1.65
CA TYR A 139 -9.74 19.60 -1.63
C TYR A 139 -9.79 20.36 -2.95
N GLU A 140 -11.01 20.55 -3.44
CA GLU A 140 -11.33 21.50 -4.48
C GLU A 140 -12.05 22.68 -3.86
N ALA A 141 -11.77 23.88 -4.36
CA ALA A 141 -12.51 25.07 -4.01
C ALA A 141 -12.90 25.82 -5.29
N GLU A 142 -14.15 26.23 -5.39
CA GLU A 142 -14.63 27.09 -6.48
C GLU A 142 -15.28 28.33 -5.89
N ASP A 143 -14.83 29.51 -6.34
CA ASP A 143 -15.38 30.81 -5.98
C ASP A 143 -16.18 31.35 -7.16
N ILE A 144 -17.50 31.34 -7.01
CA ILE A 144 -18.44 31.85 -8.01
C ILE A 144 -19.09 33.10 -7.43
N GLU A 145 -18.65 34.26 -7.93
CA GLU A 145 -19.19 35.58 -7.56
C GLU A 145 -19.19 35.86 -6.05
N GLY A 146 -18.14 35.42 -5.33
CA GLY A 146 -18.00 35.61 -3.88
C GLY A 146 -18.60 34.49 -3.04
N ASN A 147 -19.24 33.49 -3.66
CA ASN A 147 -19.69 32.28 -2.98
C ASN A 147 -18.66 31.15 -3.15
N VAL A 148 -17.96 30.81 -2.05
CA VAL A 148 -16.90 29.80 -2.05
C VAL A 148 -17.46 28.45 -1.65
N THR A 149 -17.46 27.50 -2.58
CA THR A 149 -17.73 26.09 -2.29
C THR A 149 -16.41 25.37 -2.02
N ARG A 150 -16.39 24.46 -1.04
CA ARG A 150 -15.23 23.62 -0.71
C ARG A 150 -15.68 22.17 -0.64
N ARG A 151 -14.95 21.28 -1.31
CA ARG A 151 -15.25 19.86 -1.36
C ARG A 151 -14.01 19.05 -1.00
N GLU A 152 -14.14 18.18 -0.01
CA GLU A 152 -13.17 17.10 0.21
C GLU A 152 -13.48 15.94 -0.73
N VAL A 153 -12.46 15.42 -1.40
CA VAL A 153 -12.55 14.24 -2.24
C VAL A 153 -11.60 13.18 -1.70
N ASN A 154 -12.16 12.04 -1.29
CA ASN A 154 -11.40 10.82 -0.96
C ASN A 154 -11.51 9.87 -2.16
N SER A 155 -10.54 9.93 -3.08
CA SER A 155 -10.54 9.15 -4.32
C SER A 155 -10.02 7.74 -4.03
N TRP A 156 -10.78 6.71 -4.38
CA TRP A 156 -10.38 5.31 -4.25
C TRP A 156 -10.31 4.64 -5.61
N ASN A 157 -9.13 4.15 -5.99
CA ASN A 157 -8.88 3.60 -7.31
C ASN A 157 -8.28 2.20 -7.18
N VAL A 158 -8.64 1.34 -8.11
CA VAL A 158 -8.10 0.00 -8.29
C VAL A 158 -7.89 -0.21 -9.77
N THR A 159 -6.93 -1.06 -10.15
CA THR A 159 -6.79 -1.51 -11.55
C THR A 159 -8.12 -2.01 -12.11
N HIS A 160 -8.25 -2.18 -13.43
CA HIS A 160 -9.42 -2.84 -14.00
C HIS A 160 -9.29 -4.38 -13.86
N PRO A 161 -10.33 -5.13 -13.46
CA PRO A 161 -10.20 -6.58 -13.26
C PRO A 161 -9.89 -7.35 -14.54
N LYS A 162 -10.22 -6.81 -15.72
CA LYS A 162 -9.86 -7.45 -17.00
C LYS A 162 -8.36 -7.36 -17.34
N ASN A 163 -7.58 -6.57 -16.59
CA ASN A 163 -6.13 -6.51 -16.76
C ASN A 163 -5.46 -7.66 -15.98
N LEU A 164 -5.55 -8.86 -16.54
CA LEU A 164 -5.06 -10.10 -15.91
C LEU A 164 -3.55 -10.08 -15.63
N SER A 165 -2.78 -9.23 -16.34
CA SER A 165 -1.35 -9.06 -16.12
C SER A 165 -1.01 -8.41 -14.77
N TYR A 166 -1.95 -7.71 -14.13
CA TYR A 166 -1.77 -7.07 -12.83
C TYR A 166 -2.36 -7.89 -11.68
N TYR A 167 -2.39 -9.21 -11.86
CA TYR A 167 -2.77 -10.19 -10.85
C TYR A 167 -1.52 -10.70 -10.15
N TYR A 168 -1.28 -10.20 -8.94
CA TYR A 168 -0.17 -10.64 -8.10
C TYR A 168 -0.66 -11.70 -7.11
N PHE A 169 0.11 -12.74 -6.89
CA PHE A 169 -0.27 -13.85 -6.04
C PHE A 169 0.61 -13.95 -4.80
N PRO A 170 0.11 -14.58 -3.71
CA PRO A 170 0.97 -14.98 -2.60
C PRO A 170 2.22 -15.72 -3.10
N GLY A 171 3.36 -15.40 -2.50
CA GLY A 171 4.69 -15.87 -2.89
C GLY A 171 5.34 -15.08 -4.05
N ASP A 172 4.65 -14.13 -4.69
CA ASP A 172 5.33 -13.17 -5.56
C ASP A 172 6.26 -12.29 -4.73
N VAL A 173 7.48 -12.09 -5.23
CA VAL A 173 8.43 -11.11 -4.72
C VAL A 173 8.36 -9.87 -5.58
N LEU A 174 7.99 -8.74 -4.99
CA LEU A 174 7.72 -7.47 -5.65
C LEU A 174 8.59 -6.37 -5.05
N ARG A 175 9.15 -5.52 -5.90
CA ARG A 175 9.67 -4.22 -5.46
C ARG A 175 8.57 -3.20 -5.61
N MET A 176 8.07 -2.71 -4.49
CA MET A 176 6.99 -1.73 -4.45
C MET A 176 7.55 -0.40 -3.98
N SER A 177 7.15 0.69 -4.61
CA SER A 177 7.52 2.04 -4.20
C SER A 177 6.39 3.03 -4.38
N VAL A 178 6.30 3.97 -3.46
CA VAL A 178 5.46 5.17 -3.57
C VAL A 178 6.38 6.37 -3.43
N TYR A 179 6.50 7.19 -4.47
CA TYR A 179 7.43 8.31 -4.50
C TYR A 179 6.79 9.54 -5.13
N SER A 180 7.40 10.70 -4.95
CA SER A 180 6.99 11.99 -5.51
C SER A 180 7.68 12.27 -6.85
N PRO A 181 7.07 11.93 -8.00
CA PRO A 181 7.68 12.22 -9.30
C PRO A 181 7.85 13.72 -9.54
N LEU A 182 6.93 14.54 -9.02
CA LEU A 182 6.89 16.00 -9.11
C LEU A 182 6.18 16.58 -7.87
N PRO A 183 6.30 17.90 -7.60
CA PRO A 183 5.58 18.56 -6.52
C PRO A 183 4.08 18.30 -6.54
N ASP A 184 3.48 18.06 -5.38
CA ASP A 184 2.05 17.77 -5.17
C ASP A 184 1.54 16.44 -5.75
N TYR A 185 2.40 15.51 -6.15
CA TYR A 185 1.96 14.20 -6.66
C TYR A 185 2.76 13.06 -6.07
N LEU A 186 2.12 11.90 -6.03
CA LEU A 186 2.74 10.61 -5.76
C LEU A 186 2.46 9.64 -6.92
N GLN A 187 3.28 8.61 -7.03
CA GLN A 187 3.08 7.51 -7.97
C GLN A 187 3.43 6.18 -7.30
N LEU A 188 2.59 5.17 -7.53
CA LEU A 188 2.86 3.78 -7.17
C LEU A 188 3.58 3.10 -8.34
N ARG A 189 4.71 2.47 -8.05
CA ARG A 189 5.41 1.54 -8.93
C ARG A 189 5.50 0.18 -8.25
N ILE A 190 5.17 -0.87 -8.99
CA ILE A 190 5.29 -2.27 -8.57
C ILE A 190 6.06 -2.99 -9.67
N GLU A 191 7.23 -3.51 -9.32
CA GLU A 191 8.04 -4.33 -10.20
C GLU A 191 8.03 -5.77 -9.72
N VAL A 192 7.79 -6.69 -10.62
CA VAL A 192 7.87 -8.11 -10.32
C VAL A 192 9.34 -8.48 -10.26
N VAL A 193 9.85 -8.91 -9.10
CA VAL A 193 11.23 -9.42 -9.01
C VAL A 193 11.23 -10.91 -9.30
N LYS A 194 10.38 -11.66 -8.59
CA LYS A 194 10.26 -13.11 -8.75
C LYS A 194 8.78 -13.53 -8.69
N PRO A 195 8.26 -14.26 -9.70
CA PRO A 195 6.91 -14.81 -9.62
C PRO A 195 6.83 -15.96 -8.62
N THR A 196 5.65 -16.19 -8.05
CA THR A 196 5.36 -17.24 -7.07
C THR A 196 5.68 -18.63 -7.60
N GLU A 197 6.31 -19.43 -6.75
CA GLU A 197 6.59 -20.84 -6.98
C GLU A 197 5.55 -21.74 -6.28
N ILE A 198 4.59 -21.16 -5.54
CA ILE A 198 3.54 -21.92 -4.86
C ILE A 198 2.66 -22.62 -5.92
N PRO A 199 2.56 -23.97 -5.91
CA PRO A 199 1.99 -24.72 -7.04
C PRO A 199 0.59 -24.29 -7.48
N LYS A 200 -0.32 -23.99 -6.54
CA LYS A 200 -1.69 -23.58 -6.87
C LYS A 200 -1.75 -22.22 -7.57
N TYR A 201 -0.95 -21.25 -7.15
CA TYR A 201 -0.92 -19.92 -7.76
C TYR A 201 -0.15 -19.92 -9.07
N ALA A 202 0.95 -20.69 -9.16
CA ALA A 202 1.66 -20.91 -10.40
C ALA A 202 0.76 -21.59 -11.46
N LYS A 203 -0.08 -22.56 -11.05
CA LYS A 203 -1.08 -23.19 -11.93
C LYS A 203 -2.15 -22.21 -12.37
N LEU A 204 -2.70 -21.42 -11.45
CA LEU A 204 -3.70 -20.40 -11.76
C LEU A 204 -3.14 -19.39 -12.77
N ARG A 205 -1.91 -18.90 -12.57
CA ARG A 205 -1.27 -17.95 -13.49
C ARG A 205 -1.11 -18.51 -14.90
N ARG A 206 -0.72 -19.79 -15.04
CA ARG A 206 -0.63 -20.44 -16.35
C ARG A 206 -1.96 -20.43 -17.10
N GLY A 207 -3.08 -20.50 -16.38
CA GLY A 207 -4.42 -20.43 -16.94
C GLY A 207 -4.77 -19.09 -17.60
N TYR A 208 -4.04 -18.00 -17.31
CA TYR A 208 -4.28 -16.69 -17.94
C TYR A 208 -3.55 -16.49 -19.28
N GLY A 209 -2.60 -17.36 -19.64
CA GLY A 209 -1.87 -17.26 -20.91
C GLY A 209 -1.02 -15.99 -21.07
N LEU A 210 -0.54 -15.40 -19.96
CA LEU A 210 0.32 -14.22 -20.00
C LEU A 210 1.68 -14.51 -20.68
N PRO A 211 2.29 -13.54 -21.36
CA PRO A 211 3.65 -13.69 -21.90
C PRO A 211 4.63 -14.18 -20.83
N GLY A 212 5.32 -15.29 -21.11
CA GLY A 212 6.28 -15.91 -20.17
C GLY A 212 5.67 -16.39 -18.85
N ASN A 213 4.33 -16.53 -18.76
CA ASN A 213 3.61 -16.87 -17.53
C ASN A 213 3.97 -15.94 -16.35
N ARG A 214 4.17 -14.65 -16.64
CA ARG A 214 4.68 -13.66 -15.70
C ARG A 214 3.71 -12.48 -15.57
N PRO A 215 3.43 -11.99 -14.34
CA PRO A 215 2.68 -10.75 -14.18
C PRO A 215 3.51 -9.57 -14.72
N ALA A 216 2.83 -8.52 -15.16
CA ALA A 216 3.49 -7.30 -15.63
C ALA A 216 3.83 -6.38 -14.45
N ASP A 217 4.86 -5.56 -14.64
CA ASP A 217 5.11 -4.42 -13.76
C ASP A 217 3.97 -3.41 -13.89
N PHE A 218 3.67 -2.70 -12.81
CA PHE A 218 2.58 -1.73 -12.76
C PHE A 218 3.08 -0.35 -12.34
N PHE A 219 2.59 0.66 -13.05
CA PHE A 219 2.71 2.06 -12.69
C PHE A 219 1.31 2.65 -12.58
N SER A 220 0.97 3.23 -11.44
CA SER A 220 -0.25 4.03 -11.35
C SER A 220 -0.10 5.30 -12.20
N PRO A 221 -1.20 5.96 -12.55
CA PRO A 221 -1.17 7.40 -12.81
C PRO A 221 -0.42 8.13 -11.70
N CYS A 222 0.19 9.27 -11.99
CA CYS A 222 0.62 10.18 -10.93
C CYS A 222 -0.65 10.75 -10.30
N PHE A 223 -0.85 10.55 -9.00
CA PHE A 223 -2.06 10.98 -8.30
C PHE A 223 -1.75 12.14 -7.36
N TYR A 224 -2.68 13.10 -7.30
CA TYR A 224 -2.50 14.32 -6.53
C TYR A 224 -2.35 14.02 -5.03
N SER A 225 -1.37 14.62 -4.40
CA SER A 225 -1.08 14.49 -2.97
C SER A 225 -0.32 15.72 -2.48
N LYS A 226 -1.10 16.76 -2.11
CA LYS A 226 -0.59 18.08 -1.78
C LYS A 226 0.53 18.07 -0.73
N GLY A 227 1.59 18.83 -0.98
CA GLY A 227 2.76 19.01 -0.14
C GLY A 227 3.88 17.98 -0.39
N HIS A 228 3.57 16.84 -0.99
CA HIS A 228 4.61 15.86 -1.32
C HIS A 228 5.57 16.39 -2.39
N GLY A 229 6.85 16.04 -2.26
CA GLY A 229 7.91 16.45 -3.19
C GLY A 229 8.57 17.80 -2.88
N TYR A 230 8.07 18.57 -1.90
CA TYR A 230 8.70 19.83 -1.49
C TYR A 230 8.50 20.20 0.00
N ASP A 231 7.39 19.80 0.62
CA ASP A 231 7.15 19.99 2.04
C ASP A 231 7.56 18.74 2.83
N LYS A 232 7.62 18.85 4.16
CA LYS A 232 7.87 17.71 5.03
C LYS A 232 6.70 16.72 4.95
N ALA A 233 7.01 15.45 4.72
CA ALA A 233 6.06 14.37 4.56
C ALA A 233 6.47 13.16 5.40
N GLU A 234 5.47 12.44 5.92
CA GLU A 234 5.64 11.09 6.47
C GLU A 234 5.41 10.07 5.36
N PHE A 235 6.18 8.98 5.35
CA PHE A 235 5.87 7.80 4.56
C PHE A 235 5.67 6.59 5.46
N LYS A 236 4.80 5.67 5.03
CA LYS A 236 4.45 4.47 5.80
C LYS A 236 4.42 3.23 4.92
N ARG A 237 4.59 2.07 5.55
CA ARG A 237 4.18 0.76 5.03
C ARG A 237 3.25 0.06 6.01
N VAL A 238 2.31 -0.68 5.48
CA VAL A 238 1.25 -1.35 6.25
C VAL A 238 1.00 -2.75 5.70
N ASN A 239 0.90 -3.73 6.58
CA ASN A 239 0.26 -5.01 6.33
C ASN A 239 -1.00 -5.05 7.21
N ALA A 240 -2.17 -5.27 6.62
CA ALA A 240 -3.44 -5.23 7.34
C ALA A 240 -4.39 -6.35 6.94
N ILE A 241 -5.34 -6.63 7.83
CA ILE A 241 -6.64 -7.25 7.54
C ILE A 241 -7.69 -6.19 7.87
N ASP A 242 -8.21 -5.55 6.83
CA ASP A 242 -9.28 -4.57 6.92
C ASP A 242 -10.64 -5.27 7.01
N GLN A 243 -11.59 -4.67 7.72
CA GLN A 243 -12.93 -5.24 7.89
C GLN A 243 -13.97 -4.37 7.21
N TYR A 244 -14.70 -4.93 6.24
CA TYR A 244 -15.68 -4.19 5.46
C TYR A 244 -16.74 -3.53 6.36
N GLY A 245 -16.91 -2.21 6.19
CA GLY A 245 -17.89 -1.43 6.93
C GLY A 245 -17.57 -1.23 8.41
N ASN A 246 -16.35 -1.55 8.86
CA ASN A 246 -15.95 -1.47 10.26
C ASN A 246 -15.01 -0.30 10.57
N GLU A 247 -14.79 0.61 9.61
CA GLU A 247 -13.99 1.81 9.81
C GLU A 247 -14.59 2.66 10.95
N GLY A 248 -13.75 3.09 11.90
CA GLY A 248 -14.20 3.84 13.08
C GLY A 248 -14.76 2.98 14.23
N TYR A 249 -14.94 1.67 14.03
CA TYR A 249 -15.41 0.73 15.05
C TYR A 249 -14.29 -0.18 15.54
N LYS A 250 -14.42 -0.77 16.73
CA LYS A 250 -13.42 -1.73 17.23
C LYS A 250 -13.26 -2.88 16.24
N ALA A 251 -12.01 -3.30 16.02
CA ALA A 251 -11.75 -4.48 15.19
C ALA A 251 -12.51 -5.67 15.76
N GLN A 252 -13.27 -6.34 14.91
CA GLN A 252 -14.04 -7.52 15.28
C GLN A 252 -13.13 -8.73 15.30
N GLU A 253 -13.41 -9.65 16.22
CA GLU A 253 -12.72 -10.93 16.27
C GLU A 253 -12.92 -11.73 14.98
N THR A 254 -11.85 -12.41 14.55
CA THR A 254 -11.82 -13.22 13.34
C THR A 254 -10.78 -14.32 13.47
N LYS A 255 -11.02 -15.45 12.81
CA LYS A 255 -10.04 -16.53 12.58
C LYS A 255 -9.24 -16.33 11.28
N ALA A 256 -9.51 -15.26 10.56
CA ALA A 256 -8.80 -14.94 9.33
C ALA A 256 -7.32 -14.74 9.64
N ARG A 257 -6.42 -15.19 8.77
CA ARG A 257 -4.98 -15.02 8.97
C ARG A 257 -4.25 -14.76 7.67
N VAL A 258 -3.14 -14.07 7.77
CA VAL A 258 -2.17 -13.89 6.68
C VAL A 258 -0.87 -14.57 7.11
N THR A 259 -0.44 -15.55 6.35
CA THR A 259 0.87 -16.21 6.51
C THR A 259 2.02 -15.22 6.35
N PRO A 260 3.25 -15.57 6.76
CA PRO A 260 4.38 -14.66 6.72
C PRO A 260 4.54 -13.94 5.38
N ALA A 261 4.39 -12.62 5.40
CA ALA A 261 4.83 -11.71 4.34
C ALA A 261 6.21 -11.17 4.71
N VAL A 262 7.15 -11.16 3.76
CA VAL A 262 8.56 -10.86 4.05
C VAL A 262 8.99 -9.57 3.35
N TRP A 263 9.10 -8.49 4.11
CA TRP A 263 9.84 -7.30 3.70
C TRP A 263 11.33 -7.57 3.88
N ARG A 264 12.06 -7.79 2.78
CA ARG A 264 13.50 -8.11 2.82
C ARG A 264 14.37 -6.89 3.10
N GLU A 265 13.94 -5.74 2.57
CA GLU A 265 14.58 -4.44 2.70
C GLU A 265 13.53 -3.35 2.43
N VAL A 266 13.67 -2.20 3.10
CA VAL A 266 12.81 -1.04 2.97
C VAL A 266 13.65 0.23 3.08
N TYR A 267 13.41 1.18 2.19
CA TYR A 267 14.13 2.44 2.09
C TYR A 267 13.17 3.61 2.01
N LEU A 268 13.57 4.75 2.55
CA LEU A 268 13.00 6.05 2.24
C LEU A 268 13.82 6.70 1.12
N TYR A 269 13.20 7.56 0.31
CA TYR A 269 13.90 8.40 -0.65
C TYR A 269 14.15 9.78 -0.06
N ARG A 270 15.35 10.33 -0.22
CA ARG A 270 15.68 11.71 0.16
C ARG A 270 16.72 12.28 -0.79
N GLU A 271 16.68 13.59 -1.02
CA GLU A 271 17.76 14.28 -1.73
C GLU A 271 18.95 14.49 -0.77
N ILE A 272 20.12 14.01 -1.16
CA ILE A 272 21.37 14.14 -0.40
C ILE A 272 22.48 14.46 -1.41
N GLY A 273 23.13 15.62 -1.24
CA GLY A 273 24.16 16.07 -2.18
C GLY A 273 23.64 16.34 -3.60
N GLY A 274 22.36 16.72 -3.75
CA GLY A 274 21.73 16.98 -5.05
C GLY A 274 21.30 15.72 -5.83
N GLU A 275 21.49 14.52 -5.26
CA GLU A 275 21.01 13.26 -5.84
C GLU A 275 19.91 12.66 -4.95
N VAL A 276 18.92 12.01 -5.56
CA VAL A 276 18.00 11.16 -4.80
C VAL A 276 18.77 9.94 -4.31
N MET A 277 18.64 9.60 -3.03
CA MET A 277 19.31 8.48 -2.37
C MET A 277 18.29 7.61 -1.62
N LYS A 278 18.59 6.31 -1.51
CA LYS A 278 17.86 5.35 -0.66
C LYS A 278 18.43 5.39 0.75
N VAL A 279 17.59 5.68 1.73
CA VAL A 279 17.94 5.71 3.15
C VAL A 279 17.28 4.53 3.84
N PRO A 280 18.04 3.62 4.48
CA PRO A 280 17.47 2.44 5.15
C PRO A 280 16.38 2.77 6.18
N PHE A 281 15.20 2.19 6.03
CA PHE A 281 14.02 2.43 6.89
C PHE A 281 13.97 1.45 8.07
N HIS A 282 15.02 1.47 8.91
CA HIS A 282 15.15 0.61 10.09
C HIS A 282 14.55 1.23 11.36
N ALA A 283 14.60 0.52 12.50
CA ALA A 283 13.92 0.86 13.75
C ALA A 283 14.25 2.24 14.35
N ARG A 284 15.33 2.90 13.93
CA ARG A 284 15.64 4.28 14.34
C ARG A 284 14.88 5.33 13.53
N ARG A 285 14.31 4.94 12.37
CA ARG A 285 13.66 5.81 11.38
C ARG A 285 12.16 5.56 11.25
N TYR A 286 11.60 4.58 11.96
CA TYR A 286 10.16 4.40 12.00
C TYR A 286 9.56 4.36 13.41
N GLY A 287 8.37 4.92 13.55
CA GLY A 287 7.43 4.60 14.60
C GLY A 287 6.80 3.23 14.33
N SER A 288 6.71 2.40 15.37
CA SER A 288 6.17 1.04 15.27
C SER A 288 4.75 0.96 15.81
N MET A 289 3.81 0.50 14.98
CA MET A 289 2.44 0.17 15.41
C MET A 289 2.14 -1.29 15.10
N VAL A 290 1.68 -2.01 16.11
CA VAL A 290 1.15 -3.38 16.03
C VAL A 290 -0.23 -3.32 16.68
N CYS A 291 -1.27 -3.34 15.86
CA CYS A 291 -2.59 -2.88 16.27
C CYS A 291 -3.71 -3.88 15.88
N PRO A 292 -4.82 -3.86 16.62
CA PRO A 292 -5.02 -3.19 17.91
C PRO A 292 -4.39 -3.96 19.09
N ASP A 293 -3.92 -5.19 18.88
CA ASP A 293 -3.34 -6.08 19.90
C ASP A 293 -2.08 -6.73 19.35
N ASP A 294 -0.98 -6.68 20.09
CA ASP A 294 0.32 -7.21 19.64
C ASP A 294 0.35 -8.74 19.58
N ARG A 295 -0.52 -9.43 20.32
CA ARG A 295 -0.66 -10.89 20.27
C ARG A 295 -1.25 -11.37 18.95
N ALA A 296 -1.96 -10.51 18.22
CA ALA A 296 -2.55 -10.82 16.92
C ALA A 296 -1.54 -10.78 15.77
N ILE A 297 -0.30 -10.32 16.00
CA ILE A 297 0.65 -10.07 14.91
C ILE A 297 2.06 -10.49 15.35
N THR A 298 2.67 -11.39 14.61
CA THR A 298 4.09 -11.73 14.82
C THR A 298 4.95 -10.92 13.87
N VAL A 299 5.90 -10.15 14.43
CA VAL A 299 6.89 -9.38 13.67
C VAL A 299 8.28 -9.90 14.04
N SER A 300 8.99 -10.48 13.08
CA SER A 300 10.36 -10.97 13.27
C SER A 300 11.32 -10.23 12.34
N PRO A 301 12.48 -9.72 12.83
CA PRO A 301 13.45 -9.08 11.96
C PRO A 301 14.10 -10.11 11.02
N CYS A 302 14.33 -9.75 9.75
CA CYS A 302 15.10 -10.60 8.81
C CYS A 302 16.31 -9.90 8.16
N ASN A 303 16.33 -8.56 8.15
CA ASN A 303 17.48 -7.71 7.81
C ASN A 303 17.28 -6.35 8.49
N PRO A 304 17.41 -6.27 9.82
CA PRO A 304 16.94 -5.11 10.59
C PRO A 304 17.61 -3.80 10.18
N ASP A 305 18.90 -3.83 9.79
CA ASP A 305 19.65 -2.65 9.34
C ASP A 305 19.11 -2.06 8.03
N LEU A 306 18.39 -2.86 7.24
CA LEU A 306 17.72 -2.44 6.00
C LEU A 306 16.20 -2.32 6.19
N GLY A 307 15.69 -2.34 7.43
CA GLY A 307 14.26 -2.24 7.70
C GLY A 307 13.45 -3.51 7.40
N GLY A 308 14.13 -4.65 7.21
CA GLY A 308 13.50 -5.92 6.85
C GLY A 308 12.77 -6.59 8.01
N GLU A 309 11.53 -7.03 7.76
CA GLU A 309 10.62 -7.67 8.71
C GLU A 309 9.86 -8.84 8.04
N ILE A 310 9.63 -9.90 8.81
CA ILE A 310 8.68 -10.97 8.52
C ILE A 310 7.43 -10.70 9.35
N ILE A 311 6.27 -10.60 8.70
CA ILE A 311 5.00 -10.21 9.33
C ILE A 311 3.97 -11.31 9.10
N GLU A 312 3.43 -11.85 10.20
CA GLU A 312 2.26 -12.72 10.20
C GLU A 312 1.11 -12.04 10.94
N ILE A 313 -0.11 -12.10 10.42
CA ILE A 313 -1.31 -11.55 11.07
C ILE A 313 -2.26 -12.71 11.39
N HIS A 314 -2.55 -12.90 12.67
CA HIS A 314 -3.30 -14.02 13.24
C HIS A 314 -4.18 -13.55 14.43
N PRO A 315 -5.26 -12.78 14.19
CA PRO A 315 -6.12 -12.21 15.23
C PRO A 315 -6.71 -13.22 16.22
N GLU A 316 -6.86 -14.49 15.83
CA GLU A 316 -7.32 -15.57 16.72
C GLU A 316 -6.45 -15.70 17.98
N LYS A 317 -5.13 -15.44 17.91
CA LYS A 317 -4.23 -15.52 19.08
C LYS A 317 -4.41 -14.37 20.07
N ALA A 318 -5.12 -13.30 19.70
CA ALA A 318 -5.42 -12.20 20.62
C ALA A 318 -6.69 -12.44 21.46
N ARG A 319 -7.45 -13.51 21.18
CA ARG A 319 -8.61 -13.89 22.00
C ARG A 319 -8.15 -14.10 23.44
N LYS A 320 -8.83 -13.45 24.38
CA LYS A 320 -8.65 -13.75 25.80
C LYS A 320 -9.38 -15.06 26.08
N GLU A 321 -8.70 -16.00 26.73
CA GLU A 321 -9.31 -17.22 27.27
C GLU A 321 -10.48 -16.91 28.22
#